data_AF-A0AA36MLX3-F1
#
_entry.id   AF-A0AA36MLX3-F1
#
_cell.length_a   1.000
_cell.length_b   1.000
_cell.length_c   1.000
_cell.angle_alpha   90.00
_cell.angle_beta   90.00
_cell.angle_gamma   90.00
#
_symmetry.space_group_name_H-M   'P 1'
#
loop_
_entity.id
_entity.type
_entity.pdbx_description
1 polymer ?
#
loop_
_entity_poly.entity_id
_entity_poly.type
_entity_poly.pdbx_seq_one_letter_code
_entity_poly.pdbx_strand_id
1 'polypeptide(L)'
;LCSFSFRFVPDIMLACAGLGLLGLGLLSLARADQGCGYQCRSDSECGSCGSAGSGRCSCPDAVLAISCTCISAPSGAPEGPSDVKDSVWPRQWTANVETWTYSDFSNRTSQARGKFYYDAELQRSRADWKPYIDGRDAVQVWISGPEGSRYYVKSGILCISFGISDPGMPSEPVGLERADWMQRCQELGFAKYIGREQVRVDGQDQWADHWSCHVDYEKANQSITFQNWHSLAPKGLPLRVTGGNSAPNAQKGSPRLNTAWYSNFSVGPGATKPEDFQKPNFGLCIPVGEQEVEEFFGHPATQGHLFSGDFHRRARFLPHASPRQEDMRRARQKKPSSSFLGSSFSQAMEKLNAVLLSDPALQTKPCGYLTTSELHATQRLLFYARSSSLDAVYRAASDSRQMVHVSPKELLDEQEHFKRLEADNPEVAVIARDGACHEVVMWYIHHLTTDAREAVKPHLVLPLLPGHHHGSPTKRYSSQVSCAVCHTAPEVVV
;
A
#
# COMPACT_ATOMS: atom_id res chain seq x y z
N LEU A 1 -1.52 -7.06 -19.46
CA LEU A 1 -0.70 -7.39 -20.66
C LEU A 1 0.80 -7.54 -20.40
N CYS A 2 1.27 -7.45 -19.16
CA CYS A 2 2.62 -7.88 -18.77
C CYS A 2 2.66 -9.28 -18.10
N SER A 3 1.52 -9.98 -17.99
CA SER A 3 1.43 -11.42 -17.66
C SER A 3 0.14 -12.09 -18.12
N PHE A 4 -0.67 -11.35 -18.87
CA PHE A 4 -2.05 -11.70 -19.12
C PHE A 4 -2.18 -12.41 -20.47
N SER A 5 -2.36 -13.73 -20.44
CA SER A 5 -2.65 -14.54 -21.64
C SER A 5 -4.07 -14.23 -22.16
N PHE A 6 -4.18 -13.54 -23.30
CA PHE A 6 -5.45 -13.38 -24.02
C PHE A 6 -5.39 -13.91 -25.45
N ARG A 7 -6.37 -14.75 -25.78
CA ARG A 7 -6.84 -15.06 -27.15
C ARG A 7 -8.04 -14.13 -27.41
N PHE A 8 -8.05 -13.38 -28.50
CA PHE A 8 -9.06 -12.35 -28.81
C PHE A 8 -10.02 -12.74 -29.95
N VAL A 9 -11.26 -12.26 -29.86
CA VAL A 9 -12.33 -12.15 -30.89
C VAL A 9 -13.00 -10.76 -30.68
N PRO A 10 -13.46 -10.00 -31.70
CA PRO A 10 -13.82 -8.56 -31.56
C PRO A 10 -15.34 -8.24 -31.58
N ASP A 11 -15.78 -7.14 -30.88
CA ASP A 11 -16.68 -6.05 -31.38
C ASP A 11 -17.21 -5.00 -30.32
N ILE A 12 -16.72 -3.73 -30.40
CA ILE A 12 -17.35 -2.36 -30.53
C ILE A 12 -18.33 -1.65 -29.50
N MET A 13 -17.86 -0.45 -28.99
CA MET A 13 -18.43 0.95 -28.81
C MET A 13 -18.98 1.63 -27.51
N LEU A 14 -18.80 2.97 -27.51
CA LEU A 14 -18.61 4.07 -26.50
C LEU A 14 -19.85 4.93 -26.06
N ALA A 15 -19.72 5.73 -24.96
CA ALA A 15 -20.17 7.17 -24.82
C ALA A 15 -19.75 7.90 -23.49
N CYS A 16 -19.70 9.25 -23.48
CA CYS A 16 -18.96 10.19 -22.57
C CYS A 16 -19.79 11.28 -21.79
N ALA A 17 -19.09 12.02 -20.88
CA ALA A 17 -19.21 13.44 -20.37
C ALA A 17 -19.88 13.70 -18.97
N GLY A 18 -19.55 14.68 -18.08
CA GLY A 18 -18.50 15.74 -17.96
C GLY A 18 -18.58 16.63 -16.65
N LEU A 19 -17.44 17.23 -16.26
CA LEU A 19 -17.07 18.52 -15.54
C LEU A 19 -17.63 19.08 -14.19
N GLY A 20 -16.70 19.62 -13.36
CA GLY A 20 -16.88 20.71 -12.36
C GLY A 20 -15.70 20.88 -11.35
N LEU A 21 -15.10 22.08 -11.21
CA LEU A 21 -13.85 22.39 -10.47
C LEU A 21 -13.98 23.70 -9.65
N LEU A 22 -13.37 23.78 -8.45
CA LEU A 22 -13.03 25.02 -7.70
C LEU A 22 -11.79 24.76 -6.83
N GLY A 23 -10.84 25.71 -6.81
CA GLY A 23 -9.50 25.56 -6.22
C GLY A 23 -9.23 26.45 -4.99
N LEU A 24 -8.15 26.11 -4.27
CA LEU A 24 -7.51 26.93 -3.22
C LEU A 24 -6.01 26.60 -3.18
N GLY A 25 -5.17 27.64 -3.05
CA GLY A 25 -3.71 27.59 -3.17
C GLY A 25 -2.98 27.09 -1.92
N LEU A 26 -1.78 26.54 -2.12
CA LEU A 26 -0.90 26.02 -1.07
C LEU A 26 0.50 26.63 -1.16
N LEU A 27 1.04 26.89 0.03
CA LEU A 27 2.39 27.36 0.32
C LEU A 27 3.46 26.39 -0.20
N SER A 28 4.48 26.97 -0.84
CA SER A 28 5.63 26.29 -1.44
C SER A 28 6.64 25.83 -0.39
N LEU A 29 6.80 24.51 -0.27
CA LEU A 29 7.97 23.86 0.33
C LEU A 29 8.79 23.23 -0.80
N ALA A 30 10.05 23.65 -0.92
CA ALA A 30 10.99 23.18 -1.93
C ALA A 30 11.17 21.65 -1.88
N ARG A 31 11.01 20.97 -3.02
CA ARG A 31 11.23 19.53 -3.21
C ARG A 31 12.31 19.31 -4.26
N ALA A 32 13.29 18.45 -3.95
CA ALA A 32 14.12 17.80 -4.96
C ALA A 32 13.20 17.16 -6.01
N ASP A 33 13.47 17.32 -7.30
CA ASP A 33 12.72 16.95 -8.53
C ASP A 33 11.87 15.64 -8.53
N GLN A 34 10.99 15.46 -7.55
CA GLN A 34 10.20 14.25 -7.20
C GLN A 34 8.71 14.41 -7.56
N GLY A 35 8.37 15.38 -8.41
CA GLY A 35 6.98 15.77 -8.65
C GLY A 35 6.36 15.23 -9.93
N CYS A 36 6.93 14.24 -10.61
CA CYS A 36 6.29 13.70 -11.82
C CYS A 36 5.60 12.37 -11.55
N GLY A 37 4.67 12.00 -12.42
CA GLY A 37 3.91 10.75 -12.39
C GLY A 37 2.75 10.66 -11.40
N TYR A 38 2.43 11.74 -10.67
CA TYR A 38 1.13 11.83 -10.01
C TYR A 38 0.01 12.12 -11.01
N GLN A 39 -1.21 11.76 -10.63
CA GLN A 39 -2.38 12.00 -11.48
C GLN A 39 -2.60 13.50 -11.69
N CYS A 40 -3.00 13.86 -12.91
CA CYS A 40 -3.44 15.21 -13.22
C CYS A 40 -4.75 15.23 -14.00
N ARG A 41 -5.38 16.40 -14.02
CA ARG A 41 -6.49 16.73 -14.93
C ARG A 41 -6.16 17.91 -15.85
N SER A 42 -5.13 18.68 -15.49
CA SER A 42 -4.72 19.90 -16.20
C SER A 42 -3.26 20.20 -15.93
N ASP A 43 -2.63 20.97 -16.82
CA ASP A 43 -1.26 21.43 -16.67
C ASP A 43 -1.02 22.21 -15.36
N SER A 44 -2.04 22.94 -14.88
CA SER A 44 -1.93 23.69 -13.62
C SER A 44 -1.70 22.81 -12.40
N GLU A 45 -2.12 21.55 -12.45
CA GLU A 45 -1.85 20.58 -11.38
C GLU A 45 -0.40 20.09 -11.42
N CYS A 46 0.29 20.24 -12.56
CA CYS A 46 1.63 19.74 -12.80
C CYS A 46 2.75 20.74 -12.50
N GLY A 47 2.46 21.87 -11.86
CA GLY A 47 3.46 22.92 -11.60
C GLY A 47 4.66 22.47 -10.74
N SER A 48 4.55 21.35 -10.02
CA SER A 48 5.65 20.75 -9.26
C SER A 48 6.41 19.65 -9.99
N CYS A 49 5.98 19.28 -11.21
CA CYS A 49 6.63 18.29 -12.04
C CYS A 49 7.65 18.95 -12.98
N GLY A 50 8.86 18.40 -13.02
CA GLY A 50 9.93 18.88 -13.90
C GLY A 50 10.60 20.17 -13.44
N SER A 51 11.44 20.72 -14.30
CA SER A 51 12.16 21.97 -14.06
C SER A 51 11.28 23.19 -14.33
N ALA A 52 11.25 24.13 -13.38
CA ALA A 52 10.71 25.50 -13.50
C ALA A 52 9.48 25.68 -14.42
N GLY A 53 8.41 24.90 -14.23
CA GLY A 53 7.15 25.03 -14.96
C GLY A 53 7.07 24.23 -16.27
N SER A 54 7.98 23.29 -16.51
CA SER A 54 7.90 22.34 -17.64
C SER A 54 6.85 21.24 -17.45
N GLY A 55 6.24 21.16 -16.27
CA GLY A 55 5.22 20.18 -15.94
C GLY A 55 3.98 20.31 -16.81
N ARG A 56 3.60 19.21 -17.47
CA ARG A 56 2.39 19.09 -18.29
C ARG A 56 1.55 17.91 -17.84
N CYS A 57 0.25 18.00 -18.06
CA CYS A 57 -0.63 16.87 -17.87
C CYS A 57 -0.71 16.07 -19.17
N SER A 58 -0.19 14.85 -19.16
CA SER A 58 -0.27 13.96 -20.30
C SER A 58 -1.45 13.01 -20.16
N CYS A 59 -2.43 13.14 -21.05
CA CYS A 59 -3.63 12.31 -21.14
C CYS A 59 -3.71 11.64 -22.53
N PRO A 60 -3.09 10.46 -22.72
CA PRO A 60 -3.11 9.73 -23.99
C PRO A 60 -4.50 9.55 -24.60
N ASP A 61 -5.45 9.31 -23.70
CA ASP A 61 -6.85 9.11 -23.98
C ASP A 61 -7.66 10.07 -23.11
N ALA A 62 -8.12 11.16 -23.72
CA ALA A 62 -8.90 12.20 -23.04
C ALA A 62 -10.21 11.65 -22.45
N VAL A 63 -10.69 10.50 -22.94
CA VAL A 63 -11.89 9.82 -22.42
C VAL A 63 -11.60 9.14 -21.08
N LEU A 64 -10.35 8.74 -20.84
CA LEU A 64 -9.95 7.92 -19.70
C LEU A 64 -8.94 8.65 -18.82
N ALA A 65 -9.47 9.45 -17.89
CA ALA A 65 -8.72 10.19 -16.86
C ALA A 65 -7.82 9.30 -15.97
N ILE A 66 -7.96 7.98 -16.03
CA ILE A 66 -7.14 6.99 -15.32
C ILE A 66 -5.72 6.86 -15.87
N SER A 67 -5.45 7.41 -17.06
CA SER A 67 -4.13 7.41 -17.68
C SER A 67 -3.40 8.75 -17.52
N CYS A 68 -4.10 9.80 -17.07
CA CYS A 68 -3.54 11.13 -16.99
C CYS A 68 -2.50 11.26 -15.88
N THR A 69 -1.26 11.61 -16.22
CA THR A 69 -0.21 11.85 -15.23
C THR A 69 0.64 13.07 -15.57
N CYS A 70 1.17 13.72 -14.53
CA CYS A 70 2.11 14.81 -14.71
C CYS A 70 3.43 14.31 -15.28
N ILE A 71 3.92 15.03 -16.27
CA ILE A 71 5.13 14.73 -17.02
C ILE A 71 6.03 15.96 -17.11
N SER A 72 7.35 15.75 -17.16
CA SER A 72 8.32 16.84 -17.38
C SER A 72 8.61 16.94 -18.87
N ALA A 73 8.18 18.02 -19.51
CA ALA A 73 8.39 18.24 -20.94
C ALA A 73 8.99 19.63 -21.21
N PRO A 74 10.26 19.87 -20.83
CA PRO A 74 10.90 21.15 -21.10
C PRO A 74 11.17 21.34 -22.60
N SER A 75 11.41 22.59 -23.00
CA SER A 75 11.83 22.92 -24.36
C SER A 75 13.16 22.25 -24.73
N GLY A 76 13.37 21.96 -26.02
CA GLY A 76 14.64 21.40 -26.51
C GLY A 76 14.70 19.87 -26.47
N ALA A 77 13.55 19.20 -26.47
CA ALA A 77 13.49 17.75 -26.73
C ALA A 77 14.15 17.44 -28.08
N PRO A 78 14.96 16.37 -28.18
CA PRO A 78 15.46 15.89 -29.47
C PRO A 78 14.30 15.68 -30.45
N GLU A 79 14.52 15.93 -31.73
CA GLU A 79 13.45 15.84 -32.74
C GLU A 79 13.05 14.38 -33.06
N GLY A 80 11.78 14.20 -33.41
CA GLY A 80 11.18 12.96 -33.94
C GLY A 80 11.00 11.82 -32.93
N PRO A 81 9.84 11.14 -32.87
CA PRO A 81 9.68 9.96 -32.02
C PRO A 81 10.68 8.86 -32.44
N SER A 82 11.16 8.07 -31.48
CA SER A 82 11.84 6.82 -31.78
C SER A 82 10.86 5.84 -32.43
N ASP A 83 11.40 4.78 -33.06
CA ASP A 83 10.57 3.62 -33.42
C ASP A 83 10.08 2.96 -32.11
N VAL A 84 8.85 2.43 -32.08
CA VAL A 84 8.37 1.63 -30.94
C VAL A 84 9.27 0.42 -30.68
N LYS A 85 9.96 -0.08 -31.70
CA LYS A 85 10.95 -1.15 -31.56
C LYS A 85 12.12 -0.74 -30.65
N ASP A 86 12.38 0.55 -30.51
CA ASP A 86 13.36 1.06 -29.55
C ASP A 86 12.87 0.93 -28.10
N SER A 87 11.58 0.64 -27.87
CA SER A 87 11.01 0.41 -26.53
C SER A 87 11.22 -1.01 -26.00
N VAL A 88 11.80 -1.92 -26.80
CA VAL A 88 12.04 -3.30 -26.41
C VAL A 88 13.08 -3.33 -25.29
N TRP A 89 12.72 -3.91 -24.15
CA TRP A 89 13.61 -3.97 -23.00
C TRP A 89 14.83 -4.85 -23.27
N PRO A 90 15.99 -4.57 -22.64
CA PRO A 90 17.10 -5.51 -22.63
C PRO A 90 16.65 -6.88 -22.11
N ARG A 91 17.22 -7.96 -22.65
CA ARG A 91 16.84 -9.33 -22.26
C ARG A 91 17.25 -9.67 -20.82
N GLN A 92 18.26 -9.00 -20.27
CA GLN A 92 18.72 -9.15 -18.90
C GLN A 92 19.00 -7.77 -18.32
N TRP A 93 18.39 -7.46 -17.18
CA TRP A 93 18.68 -6.23 -16.45
C TRP A 93 18.29 -6.30 -14.97
N THR A 94 18.92 -5.43 -14.18
CA THR A 94 18.49 -5.11 -12.82
C THR A 94 18.41 -3.61 -12.62
N ALA A 95 17.57 -3.16 -11.69
CA ALA A 95 17.45 -1.74 -11.34
C ALA A 95 16.95 -1.58 -9.90
N ASN A 96 17.22 -0.45 -9.28
CA ASN A 96 16.42 0.02 -8.15
C ASN A 96 15.02 0.38 -8.64
N VAL A 97 14.00 0.09 -7.83
CA VAL A 97 12.60 0.39 -8.15
C VAL A 97 11.93 1.18 -7.03
N GLU A 98 11.16 2.21 -7.40
CA GLU A 98 10.26 2.94 -6.52
C GLU A 98 8.85 2.94 -7.12
N THR A 99 7.84 2.53 -6.34
CA THR A 99 6.46 2.49 -6.79
C THR A 99 5.54 3.38 -6.01
N TRP A 100 4.58 3.97 -6.71
CA TRP A 100 3.56 4.85 -6.18
C TRP A 100 2.19 4.28 -6.59
N THR A 101 1.37 3.91 -5.61
CA THR A 101 0.07 3.25 -5.82
C THR A 101 -1.06 4.13 -5.32
N TYR A 102 -1.97 4.49 -6.22
CA TYR A 102 -3.25 5.12 -5.94
C TYR A 102 -4.31 4.03 -5.97
N SER A 103 -4.78 3.62 -4.79
CA SER A 103 -5.75 2.53 -4.65
C SER A 103 -7.16 2.91 -5.14
N ASP A 104 -7.52 4.19 -5.05
CA ASP A 104 -8.83 4.75 -5.39
C ASP A 104 -8.69 6.12 -6.07
N PHE A 105 -9.81 6.80 -6.35
CA PHE A 105 -9.85 8.13 -6.97
C PHE A 105 -9.46 9.29 -6.05
N SER A 106 -8.99 9.02 -4.83
CA SER A 106 -8.35 10.05 -4.00
C SER A 106 -6.91 10.32 -4.47
N ASN A 107 -6.32 11.38 -3.93
CA ASN A 107 -4.90 11.70 -4.13
C ASN A 107 -3.98 10.94 -3.17
N ARG A 108 -4.51 9.95 -2.43
CA ARG A 108 -3.70 9.16 -1.51
C ARG A 108 -2.85 8.15 -2.26
N THR A 109 -1.60 8.05 -1.83
CA THR A 109 -0.63 7.13 -2.39
C THR A 109 0.00 6.25 -1.33
N SER A 110 0.20 4.97 -1.64
CA SER A 110 1.15 4.14 -0.93
C SER A 110 2.42 3.99 -1.75
N GLN A 111 3.58 4.08 -1.10
CA GLN A 111 4.88 3.96 -1.75
C GLN A 111 5.60 2.68 -1.32
N ALA A 112 6.32 2.05 -2.26
CA ALA A 112 7.24 0.96 -1.98
C ALA A 112 8.58 1.19 -2.71
N ARG A 113 9.67 0.67 -2.14
CA ARG A 113 11.01 0.79 -2.73
C ARG A 113 11.76 -0.54 -2.61
N GLY A 114 12.58 -0.83 -3.60
CA GLY A 114 13.22 -2.12 -3.73
C GLY A 114 14.25 -2.22 -4.83
N LYS A 115 14.58 -3.46 -5.20
CA LYS A 115 15.39 -3.81 -6.35
C LYS A 115 14.64 -4.80 -7.24
N PHE A 116 14.67 -4.56 -8.54
CA PHE A 116 14.01 -5.38 -9.54
C PHE A 116 15.05 -6.11 -10.41
N TYR A 117 14.69 -7.32 -10.82
CA TYR A 117 15.50 -8.22 -11.63
C TYR A 117 14.62 -8.78 -12.74
N TYR A 118 15.13 -8.73 -13.97
CA TYR A 118 14.45 -9.23 -15.15
C TYR A 118 15.41 -10.06 -15.99
N ASP A 119 14.99 -11.28 -16.33
CA ASP A 119 15.76 -12.19 -17.18
C ASP A 119 14.82 -12.94 -18.14
N ALA A 120 14.77 -12.47 -19.38
CA ALA A 120 14.01 -13.09 -20.46
C ALA A 120 14.64 -14.42 -20.93
N GLU A 121 15.94 -14.65 -20.71
CA GLU A 121 16.57 -15.93 -21.08
C GLU A 121 16.17 -17.03 -20.10
N LEU A 122 16.18 -16.71 -18.81
CA LEU A 122 15.75 -17.62 -17.75
C LEU A 122 14.22 -17.68 -17.60
N GLN A 123 13.50 -16.79 -18.29
CA GLN A 123 12.06 -16.57 -18.13
C GLN A 123 11.67 -16.27 -16.68
N ARG A 124 12.44 -15.41 -15.99
CA ARG A 124 12.26 -15.10 -14.57
C ARG A 124 12.26 -13.61 -14.29
N SER A 125 11.54 -13.24 -13.23
CA SER A 125 11.62 -11.91 -12.62
C SER A 125 11.67 -12.03 -11.11
N ARG A 126 12.25 -11.01 -10.46
CA ARG A 126 12.32 -10.91 -9.01
C ARG A 126 12.20 -9.46 -8.57
N ALA A 127 11.53 -9.25 -7.44
CA ALA A 127 11.49 -7.97 -6.77
C ALA A 127 11.82 -8.14 -5.28
N ASP A 128 12.82 -7.40 -4.83
CA ASP A 128 13.26 -7.34 -3.45
C ASP A 128 12.76 -6.05 -2.82
N TRP A 129 11.82 -6.17 -1.89
CA TRP A 129 11.22 -5.04 -1.20
C TRP A 129 11.80 -4.90 0.20
N LYS A 130 12.12 -3.67 0.58
CA LYS A 130 12.47 -3.29 1.95
C LYS A 130 11.40 -2.32 2.44
N PRO A 131 10.61 -2.63 3.49
CA PRO A 131 9.67 -1.67 4.04
C PRO A 131 10.46 -0.49 4.64
N TYR A 132 10.21 0.71 4.14
CA TYR A 132 10.86 1.95 4.57
C TYR A 132 10.12 2.63 5.74
N ILE A 133 9.70 1.84 6.73
CA ILE A 133 9.39 2.39 8.05
C ILE A 133 10.44 1.80 8.97
N ASP A 134 11.34 2.64 9.46
CA ASP A 134 12.43 2.42 10.42
C ASP A 134 13.65 1.56 10.04
N GLY A 135 13.68 0.94 8.86
CA GLY A 135 14.89 0.30 8.35
C GLY A 135 15.31 -0.99 9.05
N ARG A 136 14.42 -1.66 9.80
CA ARG A 136 14.72 -2.94 10.44
C ARG A 136 13.78 -4.09 10.03
N ASP A 137 14.39 -5.27 9.93
CA ASP A 137 13.92 -6.65 10.10
C ASP A 137 12.88 -7.29 9.18
N ALA A 138 12.22 -6.57 8.27
CA ALA A 138 11.39 -7.22 7.25
C ALA A 138 12.04 -7.20 5.86
N VAL A 139 12.37 -8.37 5.32
CA VAL A 139 12.82 -8.52 3.93
C VAL A 139 11.76 -9.30 3.18
N GLN A 140 11.27 -8.73 2.08
CA GLN A 140 10.22 -9.35 1.30
C GLN A 140 10.72 -9.55 -0.13
N VAL A 141 10.56 -10.77 -0.64
CA VAL A 141 11.08 -11.15 -1.95
C VAL A 141 9.97 -11.80 -2.74
N TRP A 142 9.75 -11.29 -3.93
CA TRP A 142 8.90 -11.92 -4.93
C TRP A 142 9.77 -12.55 -6.01
N ILE A 143 9.45 -13.78 -6.41
CA ILE A 143 10.09 -14.48 -7.52
C ILE A 143 8.99 -15.03 -8.42
N SER A 144 9.09 -14.78 -9.71
CA SER A 144 8.22 -15.38 -10.74
C SER A 144 9.04 -16.09 -11.80
N GLY A 145 8.52 -17.20 -12.31
CA GLY A 145 9.12 -17.99 -13.37
C GLY A 145 8.25 -19.15 -13.83
N PRO A 146 8.79 -20.08 -14.64
CA PRO A 146 8.03 -21.20 -15.20
C PRO A 146 7.46 -22.15 -14.15
N GLU A 147 8.05 -22.18 -12.96
CA GLU A 147 7.61 -23.00 -11.82
C GLU A 147 6.54 -22.32 -10.95
N GLY A 148 6.07 -21.16 -11.39
CA GLY A 148 5.07 -20.34 -10.70
C GLY A 148 5.68 -19.15 -9.98
N SER A 149 4.82 -18.49 -9.19
CA SER A 149 5.15 -17.25 -8.52
C SER A 149 5.02 -17.39 -7.01
N ARG A 150 6.05 -16.97 -6.28
CA ARG A 150 6.11 -17.07 -4.82
C ARG A 150 6.53 -15.75 -4.19
N TYR A 151 5.92 -15.45 -3.06
CA TYR A 151 6.30 -14.37 -2.18
C TYR A 151 6.90 -14.93 -0.90
N TYR A 152 8.00 -14.32 -0.45
CA TYR A 152 8.71 -14.67 0.76
C TYR A 152 8.71 -13.47 1.69
N VAL A 153 8.39 -13.69 2.96
CA VAL A 153 8.42 -12.66 3.98
C VAL A 153 9.26 -13.16 5.14
N LYS A 154 10.38 -12.48 5.40
CA LYS A 154 11.15 -12.64 6.63
C LYS A 154 10.77 -11.54 7.62
N SER A 155 10.52 -11.90 8.87
CA SER A 155 10.22 -10.98 9.97
C SER A 155 10.91 -11.51 11.23
N GLY A 156 12.03 -10.89 11.61
CA GLY A 156 12.90 -11.42 12.67
C GLY A 156 13.50 -12.79 12.29
N ILE A 157 13.31 -13.79 13.15
CA ILE A 157 13.77 -15.18 12.92
C ILE A 157 12.80 -15.99 12.05
N LEU A 158 11.56 -15.51 11.86
CA LEU A 158 10.54 -16.24 11.13
C LEU A 158 10.61 -15.90 9.65
N CYS A 159 10.48 -16.93 8.81
CA CYS A 159 10.25 -16.77 7.39
C CYS A 159 9.01 -17.56 6.98
N ILE A 160 8.18 -16.96 6.14
CA ILE A 160 7.06 -17.61 5.50
C ILE A 160 7.14 -17.45 3.98
N SER A 161 6.40 -18.28 3.26
CA SER A 161 6.20 -18.11 1.82
C SER A 161 4.81 -18.52 1.37
N PHE A 162 4.29 -17.86 0.35
CA PHE A 162 2.97 -18.15 -0.23
C PHE A 162 2.95 -17.88 -1.74
N GLY A 163 1.95 -18.42 -2.43
CA GLY A 163 1.76 -18.21 -3.87
C GLY A 163 1.23 -16.81 -4.18
N ILE A 164 1.55 -16.29 -5.36
CA ILE A 164 0.96 -15.08 -5.91
C ILE A 164 0.33 -15.44 -7.26
N SER A 165 -0.89 -14.96 -7.51
CA SER A 165 -1.62 -15.20 -8.76
C SER A 165 -1.76 -13.94 -9.61
N ASP A 166 -2.10 -14.13 -10.88
CA ASP A 166 -2.40 -13.04 -11.80
C ASP A 166 -3.79 -12.42 -11.50
N PRO A 167 -3.93 -11.07 -11.46
CA PRO A 167 -5.21 -10.42 -11.17
C PRO A 167 -6.30 -10.72 -12.22
N GLY A 168 -7.14 -11.73 -11.97
CA GLY A 168 -8.22 -12.14 -12.88
C GLY A 168 -8.05 -13.56 -13.44
N MET A 169 -6.93 -14.22 -13.12
CA MET A 169 -6.70 -15.63 -13.39
C MET A 169 -6.13 -16.29 -12.12
N PRO A 170 -6.96 -16.52 -11.08
CA PRO A 170 -6.50 -16.92 -9.75
C PRO A 170 -5.73 -18.25 -9.73
N SER A 171 -5.98 -19.14 -10.69
CA SER A 171 -5.30 -20.43 -10.83
C SER A 171 -4.05 -20.40 -11.72
N GLU A 172 -3.78 -19.29 -12.41
CA GLU A 172 -2.67 -19.19 -13.34
C GLU A 172 -1.46 -18.53 -12.66
N PRO A 173 -0.25 -19.04 -12.90
CA PRO A 173 0.95 -18.38 -12.41
C PRO A 173 1.06 -16.99 -13.04
N VAL A 174 1.61 -16.05 -12.27
CA VAL A 174 1.99 -14.75 -12.82
C VAL A 174 2.95 -14.97 -13.97
N GLY A 175 2.56 -14.59 -15.18
CA GLY A 175 3.43 -14.62 -16.35
C GLY A 175 4.72 -13.81 -16.17
N LEU A 176 5.57 -13.84 -17.18
CA LEU A 176 6.67 -12.89 -17.29
C LEU A 176 6.28 -11.76 -18.23
N GLU A 177 6.65 -10.54 -17.85
CA GLU A 177 6.55 -9.37 -18.72
C GLU A 177 7.37 -9.59 -19.98
N ARG A 178 6.74 -9.47 -21.14
CA ARG A 178 7.46 -9.64 -22.41
C ARG A 178 8.22 -8.35 -22.69
N ALA A 179 9.53 -8.44 -22.95
CA ALA A 179 10.36 -7.28 -23.26
C ALA A 179 9.83 -6.43 -24.44
N ASP A 180 9.10 -7.04 -25.37
CA ASP A 180 8.52 -6.43 -26.57
C ASP A 180 7.04 -6.04 -26.42
N TRP A 181 6.50 -5.95 -25.20
CA TRP A 181 5.06 -5.78 -24.98
C TRP A 181 4.47 -4.52 -25.64
N MET A 182 5.21 -3.41 -25.68
CA MET A 182 4.75 -2.18 -26.32
C MET A 182 4.75 -2.30 -27.85
N GLN A 183 5.73 -3.00 -28.43
CA GLN A 183 5.74 -3.31 -29.85
C GLN A 183 4.52 -4.16 -30.23
N ARG A 184 4.20 -5.20 -29.45
CA ARG A 184 2.99 -6.02 -29.66
C ARG A 184 1.73 -5.18 -29.56
N CYS A 185 1.70 -4.23 -28.63
CA CYS A 185 0.58 -3.32 -28.50
C CYS A 185 0.41 -2.44 -29.75
N GLN A 186 1.50 -2.01 -30.37
CA GLN A 186 1.46 -1.31 -31.65
C GLN A 186 0.98 -2.21 -32.80
N GLU A 187 1.46 -3.45 -32.86
CA GLU A 187 1.04 -4.43 -33.87
C GLU A 187 -0.47 -4.71 -33.82
N LEU A 188 -1.07 -4.60 -32.63
CA LEU A 188 -2.52 -4.71 -32.41
C LEU A 188 -3.29 -3.39 -32.62
N GLY A 189 -2.61 -2.29 -32.94
CA GLY A 189 -3.22 -0.96 -33.11
C GLY A 189 -3.63 -0.28 -31.80
N PHE A 190 -3.14 -0.76 -30.66
CA PHE A 190 -3.47 -0.26 -29.32
C PHE A 190 -2.42 0.69 -28.75
N ALA A 191 -1.21 0.73 -29.34
CA ALA A 191 -0.17 1.65 -28.92
C ALA A 191 -0.32 3.03 -29.56
N LYS A 192 -0.07 4.07 -28.77
CA LYS A 192 -0.07 5.46 -29.20
C LYS A 192 1.17 6.16 -28.68
N TYR A 193 1.87 6.85 -29.56
CA TYR A 193 2.94 7.77 -29.16
C TYR A 193 2.33 9.01 -28.50
N ILE A 194 2.84 9.36 -27.32
CA ILE A 194 2.29 10.44 -26.51
C ILE A 194 3.16 11.67 -26.60
N GLY A 195 4.47 11.48 -26.46
CA GLY A 195 5.43 12.55 -26.53
C GLY A 195 6.81 12.13 -26.07
N ARG A 196 7.71 13.12 -26.03
CA ARG A 196 9.06 12.98 -25.53
C ARG A 196 9.21 13.82 -24.27
N GLU A 197 9.81 13.23 -23.25
CA GLU A 197 9.77 13.75 -21.89
C GLU A 197 11.09 13.52 -21.17
N GLN A 198 11.35 14.31 -20.13
CA GLN A 198 12.48 14.09 -19.24
C GLN A 198 12.07 13.26 -18.03
N VAL A 199 12.85 12.21 -17.77
CA VAL A 199 12.76 11.40 -16.56
C VAL A 199 14.07 11.55 -15.80
N ARG A 200 13.99 11.92 -14.52
CA ARG A 200 15.18 12.03 -13.67
C ARG A 200 15.60 10.65 -13.19
N VAL A 201 16.74 10.17 -13.66
CA VAL A 201 17.33 8.87 -13.33
C VAL A 201 18.70 9.12 -12.72
N ASP A 202 18.95 8.58 -11.53
CA ASP A 202 20.26 8.68 -10.85
C ASP A 202 20.77 10.13 -10.71
N GLY A 203 19.83 11.05 -10.46
CA GLY A 203 20.13 12.46 -10.29
C GLY A 203 20.32 13.24 -11.59
N GLN A 204 20.19 12.60 -12.77
CA GLN A 204 20.36 13.21 -14.09
C GLN A 204 19.05 13.15 -14.90
N ASP A 205 18.79 14.18 -15.69
CA ASP A 205 17.64 14.18 -16.60
C ASP A 205 17.96 13.37 -17.86
N GLN A 206 17.11 12.39 -18.16
CA GLN A 206 17.21 11.58 -19.37
C GLN A 206 15.97 11.80 -20.24
N TRP A 207 16.19 11.97 -21.54
CA TRP A 207 15.09 11.97 -22.50
C TRP A 207 14.55 10.55 -22.70
N ALA A 208 13.24 10.45 -22.65
CA ALA A 208 12.49 9.21 -22.85
C ALA A 208 11.34 9.45 -23.82
N ASP A 209 11.06 8.44 -24.64
CA ASP A 209 9.83 8.42 -25.42
C ASP A 209 8.72 7.74 -24.62
N HIS A 210 7.59 8.43 -24.56
CA HIS A 210 6.39 8.01 -23.86
C HIS A 210 5.40 7.41 -24.85
N TRP A 211 5.09 6.14 -24.61
CA TRP A 211 4.07 5.39 -25.34
C TRP A 211 2.98 4.92 -24.38
N SER A 212 1.73 4.94 -24.84
CA SER A 212 0.59 4.34 -24.14
C SER A 212 0.07 3.13 -24.88
N CYS A 213 -0.39 2.13 -24.16
CA CYS A 213 -1.07 0.94 -24.65
C CYS A 213 -2.40 0.82 -23.92
N HIS A 214 -3.50 0.92 -24.65
CA HIS A 214 -4.85 0.84 -24.09
C HIS A 214 -5.47 -0.53 -24.38
N VAL A 215 -6.06 -1.15 -23.36
CA VAL A 215 -6.75 -2.44 -23.51
C VAL A 215 -8.03 -2.46 -22.70
N ASP A 216 -9.14 -2.78 -23.37
CA ASP A 216 -10.38 -3.14 -22.71
C ASP A 216 -10.30 -4.59 -22.21
N TYR A 217 -10.39 -4.76 -20.90
CA TYR A 217 -10.34 -6.05 -20.25
C TYR A 217 -11.74 -6.51 -19.84
N GLU A 218 -12.46 -7.07 -20.82
CA GLU A 218 -13.85 -7.50 -20.70
C GLU A 218 -14.10 -8.45 -19.52
N LYS A 219 -13.22 -9.43 -19.28
CA LYS A 219 -13.45 -10.41 -18.19
C LYS A 219 -13.48 -9.78 -16.80
N ALA A 220 -12.80 -8.65 -16.62
CA ALA A 220 -12.81 -7.90 -15.37
C ALA A 220 -13.71 -6.65 -15.45
N ASN A 221 -14.43 -6.45 -16.55
CA ASN A 221 -15.24 -5.26 -16.83
C ASN A 221 -14.48 -3.96 -16.51
N GLN A 222 -13.22 -3.88 -16.96
CA GLN A 222 -12.34 -2.76 -16.71
C GLN A 222 -11.54 -2.44 -17.96
N SER A 223 -11.19 -1.17 -18.16
CA SER A 223 -10.22 -0.76 -19.16
C SER A 223 -8.92 -0.45 -18.47
N ILE A 224 -7.81 -0.85 -19.08
CA ILE A 224 -6.47 -0.71 -18.53
C ILE A 224 -5.62 0.08 -19.52
N THR A 225 -4.96 1.13 -19.03
CA THR A 225 -3.95 1.85 -19.81
C THR A 225 -2.58 1.63 -19.20
N PHE A 226 -1.67 1.05 -19.97
CA PHE A 226 -0.26 0.93 -19.64
C PHE A 226 0.52 2.02 -20.36
N GLN A 227 1.41 2.71 -19.67
CA GLN A 227 2.28 3.73 -20.23
C GLN A 227 3.72 3.34 -19.94
N ASN A 228 4.59 3.53 -20.92
CA ASN A 228 6.01 3.22 -20.83
C ASN A 228 6.82 4.43 -21.28
N TRP A 229 7.80 4.80 -20.46
CA TRP A 229 8.82 5.78 -20.78
C TRP A 229 10.12 5.05 -20.97
N HIS A 230 10.51 4.89 -22.23
CA HIS A 230 11.73 4.19 -22.54
C HIS A 230 12.84 5.17 -22.90
N SER A 231 14.03 4.91 -22.35
CA SER A 231 15.19 5.77 -22.52
C SER A 231 15.63 5.85 -23.98
N LEU A 232 16.12 7.01 -24.41
CA LEU A 232 16.72 7.18 -25.74
C LEU A 232 18.20 6.74 -25.79
N ALA A 233 18.88 6.71 -24.64
CA ALA A 233 20.27 6.28 -24.53
C ALA A 233 20.61 5.82 -23.09
N PRO A 234 20.96 4.55 -22.86
CA PRO A 234 20.85 3.43 -23.81
C PRO A 234 19.38 3.16 -24.16
N LYS A 235 19.07 2.67 -25.35
CA LYS A 235 17.67 2.51 -25.80
C LYS A 235 16.93 1.41 -25.03
N GLY A 236 15.63 1.62 -24.81
CA GLY A 236 14.70 0.57 -24.37
C GLY A 236 14.63 0.31 -22.86
N LEU A 237 15.35 1.06 -22.01
CA LEU A 237 15.19 0.88 -20.56
C LEU A 237 13.86 1.45 -20.11
N PRO A 238 13.05 0.71 -19.32
CA PRO A 238 11.80 1.22 -18.78
C PRO A 238 12.11 2.19 -17.64
N LEU A 239 12.38 3.47 -17.92
CA LEU A 239 12.66 4.47 -16.89
C LEU A 239 11.45 4.68 -15.97
N ARG A 240 10.26 4.54 -16.54
CA ARG A 240 8.98 4.57 -15.84
C ARG A 240 7.97 3.66 -16.54
N VAL A 241 7.17 2.96 -15.74
CA VAL A 241 5.98 2.24 -16.21
C VAL A 241 4.78 2.68 -15.37
N THR A 242 3.63 2.92 -16.00
CA THR A 242 2.40 3.30 -15.30
C THR A 242 1.23 2.47 -15.79
N GLY A 243 0.50 1.82 -14.89
CA GLY A 243 -0.75 1.13 -15.18
C GLY A 243 -1.92 1.83 -14.52
N GLY A 244 -2.99 2.12 -15.27
CA GLY A 244 -4.23 2.72 -14.76
C GLY A 244 -5.44 1.83 -15.04
N ASN A 245 -6.38 1.72 -14.10
CA ASN A 245 -7.60 0.90 -14.20
C ASN A 245 -8.86 1.76 -14.08
N SER A 246 -9.85 1.56 -14.95
CA SER A 246 -11.12 2.31 -14.97
C SER A 246 -12.05 1.99 -13.79
N ALA A 247 -11.98 0.76 -13.31
CA ALA A 247 -12.78 0.25 -12.19
C ALA A 247 -11.86 -0.24 -11.06
N PRO A 248 -11.19 0.66 -10.33
CA PRO A 248 -10.23 0.26 -9.32
C PRO A 248 -10.87 -0.58 -8.21
N ASN A 249 -10.18 -1.66 -7.87
CA ASN A 249 -10.49 -2.49 -6.73
C ASN A 249 -9.17 -2.91 -6.05
N ALA A 250 -8.83 -2.21 -4.97
CA ALA A 250 -7.60 -2.43 -4.23
C ALA A 250 -7.51 -3.84 -3.60
N GLN A 251 -8.65 -4.48 -3.30
CA GLN A 251 -8.68 -5.86 -2.77
C GLN A 251 -8.39 -6.89 -3.87
N LYS A 252 -8.70 -6.58 -5.14
CA LYS A 252 -8.38 -7.46 -6.27
C LYS A 252 -7.00 -7.20 -6.87
N GLY A 253 -6.20 -6.33 -6.26
CA GLY A 253 -4.92 -5.88 -6.82
C GLY A 253 -5.09 -5.08 -8.11
N SER A 254 -6.22 -4.40 -8.27
CA SER A 254 -6.50 -3.48 -9.39
C SER A 254 -6.50 -2.05 -8.85
N PRO A 255 -5.34 -1.46 -8.50
CA PRO A 255 -5.29 -0.06 -8.06
C PRO A 255 -5.72 0.86 -9.20
N ARG A 256 -6.25 2.04 -8.89
CA ARG A 256 -6.60 3.02 -9.93
C ARG A 256 -5.40 3.40 -10.78
N LEU A 257 -4.26 3.63 -10.14
CA LEU A 257 -3.02 3.98 -10.81
C LEU A 257 -1.86 3.37 -10.02
N ASN A 258 -0.94 2.71 -10.72
CA ASN A 258 0.33 2.28 -10.17
C ASN A 258 1.44 2.78 -11.09
N THR A 259 2.41 3.48 -10.53
CA THR A 259 3.59 3.96 -11.26
C THR A 259 4.83 3.33 -10.65
N ALA A 260 5.69 2.73 -11.46
CA ALA A 260 7.01 2.25 -11.09
C ALA A 260 8.09 3.07 -11.79
N TRP A 261 9.07 3.54 -11.03
CA TRP A 261 10.25 4.26 -11.48
C TRP A 261 11.46 3.37 -11.30
N TYR A 262 12.34 3.34 -12.31
CA TYR A 262 13.53 2.51 -12.31
C TYR A 262 14.79 3.36 -12.44
N SER A 263 15.85 2.94 -11.74
CA SER A 263 17.12 3.67 -11.67
C SER A 263 18.28 2.72 -11.37
N ASN A 264 19.53 3.17 -11.48
CA ASN A 264 20.73 2.36 -11.24
C ASN A 264 20.74 1.05 -12.04
N PHE A 265 20.55 1.16 -13.36
CA PHE A 265 20.45 0.00 -14.24
C PHE A 265 21.79 -0.75 -14.37
N SER A 266 21.71 -2.07 -14.36
CA SER A 266 22.74 -2.98 -14.89
C SER A 266 22.10 -3.79 -16.02
N VAL A 267 22.72 -3.82 -17.21
CA VAL A 267 22.09 -4.34 -18.44
C VAL A 267 23.02 -5.27 -19.20
N GLY A 268 22.43 -6.23 -19.92
CA GLY A 268 23.15 -7.15 -20.80
C GLY A 268 23.56 -8.46 -20.13
N PRO A 269 24.35 -9.30 -20.84
CA PRO A 269 24.75 -10.61 -20.34
C PRO A 269 25.42 -10.53 -18.97
N GLY A 270 24.85 -11.24 -17.99
CA GLY A 270 25.37 -11.28 -16.61
C GLY A 270 24.88 -10.16 -15.70
N ALA A 271 24.00 -9.27 -16.18
CA ALA A 271 23.25 -8.36 -15.30
C ALA A 271 22.41 -9.12 -14.27
N THR A 272 21.96 -10.31 -14.64
CA THR A 272 21.30 -11.31 -13.81
C THR A 272 22.03 -12.65 -13.93
N LYS A 273 21.88 -13.50 -12.91
CA LYS A 273 22.37 -14.89 -12.90
C LYS A 273 21.33 -15.84 -12.29
N PRO A 274 21.39 -17.15 -12.57
CA PRO A 274 20.43 -18.11 -12.01
C PRO A 274 20.29 -18.04 -10.49
N GLU A 275 21.36 -17.74 -9.76
CA GLU A 275 21.37 -17.61 -8.30
C GLU A 275 20.53 -16.43 -7.81
N ASP A 276 20.35 -15.38 -8.62
CA ASP A 276 19.49 -14.25 -8.26
C ASP A 276 18.02 -14.66 -8.14
N PHE A 277 17.60 -15.74 -8.81
CA PHE A 277 16.22 -16.23 -8.80
C PHE A 277 16.00 -17.45 -7.91
N GLN A 278 17.00 -17.81 -7.10
CA GLN A 278 16.83 -18.85 -6.09
C GLN A 278 16.02 -18.32 -4.90
N LYS A 279 15.31 -19.24 -4.24
CA LYS A 279 14.66 -18.97 -2.96
C LYS A 279 15.65 -18.25 -2.02
N PRO A 280 15.25 -17.14 -1.37
CA PRO A 280 16.14 -16.45 -0.44
C PRO A 280 16.63 -17.38 0.67
N ASN A 281 17.92 -17.26 1.02
CA ASN A 281 18.50 -17.99 2.15
C ASN A 281 18.12 -17.33 3.49
N PHE A 282 16.82 -17.36 3.80
CA PHE A 282 16.26 -16.88 5.07
C PHE A 282 16.13 -18.03 6.09
N GLY A 283 16.79 -19.16 5.85
CA GLY A 283 16.57 -20.40 6.58
C GLY A 283 15.27 -21.09 6.15
N LEU A 284 14.60 -21.74 7.11
CA LEU A 284 13.35 -22.44 6.87
C LEU A 284 12.19 -21.45 6.71
N CYS A 285 11.81 -21.18 5.46
CA CYS A 285 10.56 -20.49 5.15
C CYS A 285 9.38 -21.47 5.15
N ILE A 286 8.44 -21.26 6.06
CA ILE A 286 7.23 -22.08 6.22
C ILE A 286 6.25 -21.74 5.08
N PRO A 287 5.80 -22.70 4.27
CA PRO A 287 4.75 -22.45 3.28
C PRO A 287 3.42 -22.19 3.99
N VAL A 288 2.73 -21.12 3.60
CA VAL A 288 1.40 -20.73 4.10
C VAL A 288 0.38 -20.98 2.98
N GLY A 289 -0.76 -21.59 3.33
CA GLY A 289 -1.81 -21.90 2.38
C GLY A 289 -2.55 -20.66 1.88
N GLU A 290 -3.13 -20.74 0.68
CA GLU A 290 -3.84 -19.62 0.06
C GLU A 290 -5.00 -19.10 0.91
N GLN A 291 -5.78 -20.00 1.54
CA GLN A 291 -6.88 -19.61 2.41
C GLN A 291 -6.41 -18.79 3.62
N GLU A 292 -5.33 -19.21 4.28
CA GLU A 292 -4.78 -18.48 5.44
C GLU A 292 -4.24 -17.10 5.03
N VAL A 293 -3.62 -17.01 3.85
CA VAL A 293 -3.18 -15.75 3.25
C VAL A 293 -4.38 -14.84 2.99
N GLU A 294 -5.43 -15.35 2.35
CA GLU A 294 -6.64 -14.59 2.03
C GLU A 294 -7.35 -14.12 3.30
N GLU A 295 -7.50 -14.98 4.30
CA GLU A 295 -8.07 -14.61 5.61
C GLU A 295 -7.25 -13.52 6.31
N PHE A 296 -5.92 -13.53 6.17
CA PHE A 296 -5.07 -12.51 6.77
C PHE A 296 -5.13 -11.15 6.05
N PHE A 297 -5.10 -11.15 4.72
CA PHE A 297 -5.16 -9.92 3.93
C PHE A 297 -6.60 -9.39 3.78
N GLY A 298 -7.60 -10.26 3.95
CA GLY A 298 -9.00 -10.00 3.62
C GLY A 298 -9.28 -10.08 2.11
N HIS A 299 -8.34 -10.63 1.34
CA HIS A 299 -8.43 -10.80 -0.12
C HIS A 299 -7.30 -11.71 -0.64
N PRO A 300 -7.43 -12.30 -1.84
CA PRO A 300 -6.35 -13.07 -2.46
C PRO A 300 -5.10 -12.22 -2.72
N ALA A 301 -3.92 -12.80 -2.53
CA ALA A 301 -2.65 -12.13 -2.81
C ALA A 301 -2.28 -12.24 -4.31
N THR A 302 -2.50 -11.16 -5.06
CA THR A 302 -2.21 -11.08 -6.51
C THR A 302 -1.01 -10.21 -6.85
N GLN A 303 -0.49 -10.32 -8.09
CA GLN A 303 0.66 -9.55 -8.59
C GLN A 303 0.48 -8.03 -8.39
N GLY A 304 -0.73 -7.50 -8.57
CA GLY A 304 -1.00 -6.07 -8.44
C GLY A 304 -0.76 -5.52 -7.04
N HIS A 305 -0.79 -6.35 -6.00
CA HIS A 305 -0.46 -5.93 -4.64
C HIS A 305 1.04 -5.79 -4.38
N LEU A 306 1.89 -6.42 -5.20
CA LEU A 306 3.35 -6.44 -5.01
C LEU A 306 4.00 -5.06 -5.12
N PHE A 307 3.29 -4.08 -5.66
CA PHE A 307 3.78 -2.70 -5.81
C PHE A 307 3.14 -1.75 -4.80
N SER A 308 2.31 -2.26 -3.89
CA SER A 308 1.62 -1.47 -2.86
C SER A 308 2.39 -1.48 -1.55
N GLY A 309 2.74 -0.28 -1.06
CA GLY A 309 3.33 -0.13 0.27
C GLY A 309 2.45 -0.70 1.39
N ASP A 310 1.13 -0.62 1.24
CA ASP A 310 0.17 -1.16 2.23
C ASP A 310 0.24 -2.68 2.31
N PHE A 311 0.37 -3.35 1.16
CA PHE A 311 0.51 -4.78 1.10
C PHE A 311 1.78 -5.22 1.84
N HIS A 312 2.93 -4.58 1.56
CA HIS A 312 4.18 -4.90 2.24
C HIS A 312 4.11 -4.66 3.75
N ARG A 313 3.45 -3.57 4.18
CA ARG A 313 3.24 -3.29 5.61
C ARG A 313 2.41 -4.35 6.30
N ARG A 314 1.37 -4.84 5.64
CA ARG A 314 0.52 -5.93 6.15
C ARG A 314 1.28 -7.26 6.15
N ALA A 315 1.90 -7.61 5.04
CA ALA A 315 2.59 -8.89 4.83
C ALA A 315 3.65 -9.18 5.89
N ARG A 316 4.38 -8.16 6.38
CA ARG A 316 5.41 -8.30 7.41
C ARG A 316 4.91 -8.94 8.73
N PHE A 317 3.61 -8.87 8.99
CA PHE A 317 2.97 -9.40 10.19
C PHE A 317 2.31 -10.77 9.99
N LEU A 318 2.26 -11.28 8.75
CA LEU A 318 1.72 -12.60 8.48
C LEU A 318 2.44 -13.71 9.27
N PRO A 319 3.77 -13.69 9.50
CA PRO A 319 4.43 -14.66 10.37
C PRO A 319 3.92 -14.69 11.82
N HIS A 320 3.23 -13.63 12.26
CA HIS A 320 2.73 -13.43 13.61
C HIS A 320 1.19 -13.48 13.67
N ALA A 321 0.51 -13.85 12.59
CA ALA A 321 -0.94 -13.72 12.45
C ALA A 321 -1.75 -14.71 13.28
N SER A 322 -1.21 -15.91 13.48
CA SER A 322 -1.91 -17.04 14.08
C SER A 322 -2.02 -16.86 15.60
N PRO A 323 -3.23 -16.77 16.18
CA PRO A 323 -3.40 -16.55 17.61
C PRO A 323 -3.05 -17.82 18.40
N ARG A 324 -2.37 -17.64 19.54
CA ARG A 324 -2.13 -18.73 20.49
C ARG A 324 -3.41 -19.05 21.28
N GLN A 325 -3.41 -20.17 22.02
CA GLN A 325 -4.57 -20.57 22.81
C GLN A 325 -4.96 -19.49 23.85
N GLU A 326 -3.97 -18.84 24.47
CA GLU A 326 -4.21 -17.74 25.41
C GLU A 326 -4.84 -16.51 24.75
N ASP A 327 -4.52 -16.23 23.49
CA ASP A 327 -5.12 -15.14 22.72
C ASP A 327 -6.59 -15.44 22.43
N MET A 328 -6.89 -16.67 21.99
CA MET A 328 -8.27 -17.10 21.75
C MET A 328 -9.10 -17.13 23.04
N ARG A 329 -8.51 -17.56 24.16
CA ARG A 329 -9.16 -17.52 25.47
C ARG A 329 -9.49 -16.09 25.88
N ARG A 330 -8.54 -15.15 25.72
CA ARG A 330 -8.75 -13.72 26.00
C ARG A 330 -9.87 -13.15 25.12
N ALA A 331 -9.86 -13.44 23.82
CA ALA A 331 -10.88 -12.93 22.90
C ALA A 331 -12.29 -13.39 23.28
N ARG A 332 -12.45 -14.68 23.61
CA ARG A 332 -13.73 -15.27 24.02
C ARG A 332 -14.20 -14.82 25.40
N GLN A 333 -13.28 -14.41 26.28
CA GLN A 333 -13.62 -13.89 27.59
C GLN A 333 -14.14 -12.45 27.48
N LYS A 334 -15.47 -12.28 27.58
CA LYS A 334 -16.13 -10.96 27.49
C LYS A 334 -15.79 -10.05 28.67
N LYS A 335 -15.85 -10.58 29.90
CA LYS A 335 -15.51 -9.85 31.12
C LYS A 335 -14.15 -10.33 31.67
N PRO A 336 -13.18 -9.44 31.87
CA PRO A 336 -11.88 -9.79 32.42
C PRO A 336 -11.98 -10.10 33.93
N SER A 337 -10.88 -10.59 34.52
CA SER A 337 -10.81 -10.83 35.97
C SER A 337 -10.83 -9.52 36.78
N SER A 338 -11.09 -9.63 38.09
CA SER A 338 -11.17 -8.50 39.03
C SER A 338 -9.92 -7.60 39.07
N SER A 339 -8.75 -8.13 38.69
CA SER A 339 -7.51 -7.38 38.54
C SER A 339 -7.58 -6.29 37.46
N PHE A 340 -8.49 -6.41 36.50
CA PHE A 340 -8.70 -5.45 35.42
C PHE A 340 -10.01 -4.65 35.56
N LEU A 341 -10.75 -4.80 36.66
CA LEU A 341 -12.04 -4.14 36.88
C LEU A 341 -11.92 -2.99 37.86
N GLY A 342 -12.40 -1.80 37.49
CA GLY A 342 -12.53 -0.64 38.38
C GLY A 342 -13.96 -0.46 38.88
N SER A 343 -14.14 0.17 40.05
CA SER A 343 -15.48 0.57 40.52
C SER A 343 -16.00 1.82 39.78
N SER A 344 -15.13 2.55 39.10
CA SER A 344 -15.44 3.71 38.27
C SER A 344 -14.58 3.72 37.00
N PHE A 345 -14.88 4.61 36.05
CA PHE A 345 -14.09 4.80 34.84
C PHE A 345 -12.61 5.09 35.15
N SER A 346 -12.32 6.08 36.01
CA SER A 346 -10.94 6.43 36.40
C SER A 346 -10.20 5.25 37.01
N GLN A 347 -10.82 4.55 37.97
CA GLN A 347 -10.18 3.40 38.61
C GLN A 347 -9.93 2.25 37.64
N ALA A 348 -10.81 2.05 36.65
CA ALA A 348 -10.59 1.06 35.61
C ALA A 348 -9.35 1.43 34.76
N MET A 349 -9.24 2.69 34.33
CA MET A 349 -8.10 3.16 33.54
C MET A 349 -6.79 3.12 34.33
N GLU A 350 -6.80 3.46 35.61
CA GLU A 350 -5.63 3.33 36.51
C GLU A 350 -5.14 1.89 36.58
N LYS A 351 -6.04 0.92 36.78
CA LYS A 351 -5.68 -0.52 36.80
C LYS A 351 -5.12 -1.00 35.48
N LEU A 352 -5.73 -0.61 34.37
CA LEU A 352 -5.26 -0.97 33.04
C LEU A 352 -3.89 -0.35 32.73
N ASN A 353 -3.68 0.91 33.10
CA ASN A 353 -2.38 1.57 32.97
C ASN A 353 -1.31 0.89 33.83
N ALA A 354 -1.64 0.43 35.04
CA ALA A 354 -0.70 -0.33 35.87
C ALA A 354 -0.24 -1.63 35.20
N VAL A 355 -1.10 -2.30 34.43
CA VAL A 355 -0.73 -3.47 33.64
C VAL A 355 0.21 -3.08 32.50
N LEU A 356 -0.08 -2.01 31.75
CA LEU A 356 0.81 -1.54 30.67
C LEU A 356 2.20 -1.16 31.21
N LEU A 357 2.25 -0.47 32.35
CA LEU A 357 3.49 -0.06 33.01
C LEU A 357 4.28 -1.22 33.63
N SER A 358 3.64 -2.39 33.81
CA SER A 358 4.31 -3.57 34.35
C SER A 358 5.20 -4.30 33.33
N ASP A 359 5.05 -4.02 32.04
CA ASP A 359 5.91 -4.56 30.98
C ASP A 359 7.11 -3.61 30.76
N PRO A 360 8.32 -3.96 31.22
CA PRO A 360 9.48 -3.08 31.10
C PRO A 360 9.97 -2.90 29.65
N ALA A 361 9.56 -3.77 28.72
CA ALA A 361 9.91 -3.65 27.31
C ALA A 361 8.93 -2.75 26.54
N LEU A 362 7.78 -2.40 27.14
CA LEU A 362 6.76 -1.56 26.50
C LEU A 362 7.01 -0.09 26.82
N GLN A 363 7.35 0.70 25.80
CA GLN A 363 7.43 2.14 25.95
C GLN A 363 6.01 2.73 26.06
N THR A 364 5.78 3.51 27.10
CA THR A 364 4.49 4.18 27.33
C THR A 364 4.66 5.67 27.57
N LYS A 365 3.62 6.45 27.25
CA LYS A 365 3.52 7.88 27.58
C LYS A 365 2.10 8.21 28.03
N PRO A 366 1.90 9.19 28.94
CA PRO A 366 0.55 9.67 29.22
C PRO A 366 -0.10 10.22 27.94
N CYS A 367 -1.40 9.94 27.73
CA CYS A 367 -2.11 10.32 26.50
C CYS A 367 -1.92 11.79 26.10
N GLY A 368 -1.95 12.71 27.07
CA GLY A 368 -1.78 14.15 26.81
C GLY A 368 -0.41 14.58 26.26
N TYR A 369 0.60 13.70 26.29
CA TYR A 369 1.92 13.95 25.72
C TYR A 369 2.06 13.43 24.28
N LEU A 370 1.00 12.83 23.72
CA LEU A 370 0.96 12.35 22.35
C LEU A 370 0.04 13.25 21.53
N THR A 371 0.49 13.59 20.34
CA THR A 371 -0.31 14.29 19.34
C THR A 371 -1.28 13.31 18.66
N THR A 372 -2.39 13.81 18.12
CA THR A 372 -3.30 12.99 17.30
C THR A 372 -2.57 12.36 16.11
N SER A 373 -1.58 13.05 15.53
CA SER A 373 -0.76 12.51 14.43
C SER A 373 0.04 11.27 14.84
N GLU A 374 0.67 11.29 16.02
CA GLU A 374 1.39 10.14 16.58
C GLU A 374 0.43 8.97 16.87
N LEU A 375 -0.74 9.25 17.45
CA LEU A 375 -1.77 8.25 17.72
C LEU A 375 -2.30 7.63 16.42
N HIS A 376 -2.54 8.44 15.39
CA HIS A 376 -2.94 7.97 14.07
C HIS A 376 -1.87 7.09 13.41
N ALA A 377 -0.58 7.41 13.58
CA ALA A 377 0.52 6.56 13.12
C ALA A 377 0.53 5.20 13.83
N THR A 378 0.34 5.21 15.14
CA THR A 378 0.20 4.00 15.95
C THR A 378 -1.02 3.17 15.54
N GLN A 379 -2.18 3.78 15.33
CA GLN A 379 -3.39 3.10 14.84
C GLN A 379 -3.09 2.37 13.52
N ARG A 380 -2.43 3.03 12.56
CA ARG A 380 -2.07 2.39 11.28
C ARG A 380 -1.14 1.20 11.47
N LEU A 381 -0.11 1.33 12.33
CA LEU A 381 0.79 0.22 12.67
C LEU A 381 0.03 -0.98 13.23
N LEU A 382 -0.81 -0.76 14.24
CA LEU A 382 -1.61 -1.80 14.88
C LEU A 382 -2.65 -2.39 13.92
N PHE A 383 -3.24 -1.56 13.06
CA PHE A 383 -4.16 -2.01 12.03
C PHE A 383 -3.48 -3.01 11.08
N TYR A 384 -2.26 -2.72 10.60
CA TYR A 384 -1.52 -3.70 9.77
C TYR A 384 -1.06 -4.93 10.55
N ALA A 385 -0.91 -4.87 11.87
CA ALA A 385 -0.51 -6.00 12.70
C ALA A 385 -1.67 -6.89 13.17
N ARG A 386 -2.93 -6.44 13.03
CA ARG A 386 -4.11 -7.12 13.60
C ARG A 386 -4.31 -8.55 13.09
N SER A 387 -4.79 -9.43 13.94
CA SER A 387 -5.23 -10.78 13.59
C SER A 387 -6.70 -10.78 13.15
N SER A 388 -6.98 -11.24 11.93
CA SER A 388 -8.34 -11.39 11.43
C SER A 388 -9.13 -12.45 12.21
N SER A 389 -8.46 -13.50 12.71
CA SER A 389 -9.10 -14.54 13.52
C SER A 389 -9.59 -14.02 14.87
N LEU A 390 -8.88 -13.07 15.50
CA LEU A 390 -9.35 -12.44 16.74
C LEU A 390 -10.55 -11.52 16.47
N ASP A 391 -10.49 -10.71 15.42
CA ASP A 391 -11.60 -9.83 15.03
C ASP A 391 -12.87 -10.63 14.67
N ALA A 392 -12.73 -11.79 14.03
CA ALA A 392 -13.84 -12.68 13.72
C ALA A 392 -14.60 -13.14 14.97
N VAL A 393 -13.90 -13.39 16.09
CA VAL A 393 -14.55 -13.74 17.37
C VAL A 393 -15.43 -12.59 17.86
N TYR A 394 -14.93 -11.35 17.78
CA TYR A 394 -15.67 -10.18 18.23
C TYR A 394 -16.88 -9.88 17.34
N ARG A 395 -16.72 -9.97 16.01
CA ARG A 395 -17.82 -9.79 15.06
C ARG A 395 -18.93 -10.81 15.26
N ALA A 396 -18.57 -12.09 15.39
CA ALA A 396 -19.54 -13.16 15.61
C ALA A 396 -20.38 -12.96 16.88
N ALA A 397 -19.78 -12.36 17.92
CA ALA A 397 -20.46 -12.07 19.18
C ALA A 397 -21.14 -10.69 19.23
N SER A 398 -21.10 -9.89 18.14
CA SER A 398 -21.49 -8.48 18.15
C SER A 398 -20.86 -7.70 19.32
N ASP A 399 -19.59 -8.01 19.60
CA ASP A 399 -18.83 -7.47 20.71
C ASP A 399 -18.35 -6.05 20.38
N SER A 400 -18.38 -5.14 21.36
CA SER A 400 -17.91 -3.75 21.18
C SER A 400 -16.42 -3.67 20.85
N ARG A 401 -15.66 -4.73 21.12
CA ARG A 401 -14.24 -4.85 20.76
C ARG A 401 -14.01 -5.05 19.26
N GLN A 402 -15.01 -5.30 18.42
CA GLN A 402 -14.78 -5.50 16.98
C GLN A 402 -14.08 -4.30 16.31
N MET A 403 -13.27 -4.57 15.27
CA MET A 403 -12.68 -3.50 14.47
C MET A 403 -13.76 -2.72 13.73
N VAL A 404 -13.80 -1.41 13.97
CA VAL A 404 -14.72 -0.50 13.27
C VAL A 404 -14.38 -0.40 11.78
N HIS A 405 -13.09 -0.37 11.47
CA HIS A 405 -12.59 -0.23 10.10
C HIS A 405 -12.26 -1.59 9.50
N VAL A 406 -12.76 -1.87 8.28
CA VAL A 406 -12.45 -3.12 7.56
C VAL A 406 -11.30 -2.93 6.57
N SER A 407 -10.99 -1.69 6.17
CA SER A 407 -9.93 -1.37 5.22
C SER A 407 -9.00 -0.24 5.69
N PRO A 408 -7.73 -0.19 5.22
CA PRO A 408 -6.85 0.96 5.48
C PRO A 408 -7.46 2.29 5.00
N LYS A 409 -8.25 2.25 3.92
CA LYS A 409 -8.94 3.41 3.35
C LYS A 409 -9.89 4.06 4.36
N GLU A 410 -10.76 3.26 4.98
CA GLU A 410 -11.73 3.74 5.98
C GLU A 410 -11.04 4.36 7.19
N LEU A 411 -9.99 3.71 7.70
CA LEU A 411 -9.20 4.25 8.79
C LEU A 411 -8.59 5.62 8.41
N LEU A 412 -8.00 5.73 7.23
CA LEU A 412 -7.39 6.97 6.77
C LEU A 412 -8.43 8.08 6.50
N ASP A 413 -9.61 7.74 6.00
CA ASP A 413 -10.72 8.68 5.79
C ASP A 413 -11.19 9.26 7.14
N GLU A 414 -11.35 8.41 8.16
CA GLU A 414 -11.72 8.85 9.51
C GLU A 414 -10.63 9.75 10.12
N GLN A 415 -9.36 9.36 10.00
CA GLN A 415 -8.24 10.14 10.52
C GLN A 415 -8.16 11.54 9.88
N GLU A 416 -8.38 11.63 8.58
CA GLU A 416 -8.41 12.91 7.86
C GLU A 416 -9.65 13.74 8.22
N HIS A 417 -10.80 13.09 8.41
CA HIS A 417 -12.00 13.77 8.89
C HIS A 417 -11.77 14.42 10.26
N PHE A 418 -11.22 13.68 11.22
CA PHE A 418 -10.89 14.23 12.53
C PHE A 418 -9.88 15.36 12.44
N LYS A 419 -8.81 15.20 11.67
CA LYS A 419 -7.81 16.26 11.48
C LYS A 419 -8.43 17.59 11.03
N ARG A 420 -9.47 17.55 10.18
CA ARG A 420 -10.19 18.77 9.75
C ARG A 420 -11.01 19.36 10.89
N LEU A 421 -11.76 18.53 11.62
CA LEU A 421 -12.55 18.99 12.77
C LEU A 421 -11.67 19.60 13.88
N GLU A 422 -10.49 19.02 14.11
CA GLU A 422 -9.51 19.51 15.09
C GLU A 422 -8.97 20.89 14.74
N ALA A 423 -8.84 21.20 13.45
CA ALA A 423 -8.37 22.51 13.00
C ALA A 423 -9.36 23.63 13.34
N ASP A 424 -10.66 23.31 13.37
CA ASP A 424 -11.74 24.26 13.61
C ASP A 424 -12.20 24.29 15.09
N ASN A 425 -11.91 23.24 15.87
CA ASN A 425 -12.39 23.10 17.25
C ASN A 425 -11.35 22.42 18.18
N PRO A 426 -10.64 23.20 19.03
CA PRO A 426 -9.66 22.67 19.98
C PRO A 426 -10.23 21.68 21.01
N GLU A 427 -11.50 21.80 21.40
CA GLU A 427 -12.13 20.86 22.33
C GLU A 427 -12.32 19.48 21.69
N VAL A 428 -12.69 19.46 20.40
CA VAL A 428 -12.78 18.21 19.62
C VAL A 428 -11.41 17.53 19.53
N ALA A 429 -10.31 18.28 19.45
CA ALA A 429 -8.96 17.71 19.45
C ALA A 429 -8.62 16.96 20.74
N VAL A 430 -9.07 17.46 21.90
CA VAL A 430 -8.88 16.75 23.18
C VAL A 430 -9.69 15.45 23.19
N ILE A 431 -10.97 15.51 22.80
CA ILE A 431 -11.86 14.35 22.76
C ILE A 431 -11.35 13.30 21.75
N ALA A 432 -10.93 13.73 20.56
CA ALA A 432 -10.42 12.86 19.50
C ALA A 432 -9.11 12.18 19.91
N ARG A 433 -8.17 12.93 20.51
CA ARG A 433 -6.93 12.38 21.07
C ARG A 433 -7.23 11.33 22.12
N ASP A 434 -8.07 11.64 23.10
CA ASP A 434 -8.36 10.73 24.20
C ASP A 434 -9.08 9.47 23.70
N GLY A 435 -10.05 9.62 22.79
CA GLY A 435 -10.69 8.49 22.11
C GLY A 435 -9.66 7.60 21.38
N ALA A 436 -8.76 8.20 20.60
CA ALA A 436 -7.70 7.48 19.91
C ALA A 436 -6.74 6.76 20.89
N CYS A 437 -6.43 7.33 22.05
CA CYS A 437 -5.64 6.67 23.09
C CYS A 437 -6.30 5.38 23.59
N HIS A 438 -7.62 5.41 23.85
CA HIS A 438 -8.37 4.20 24.23
C HIS A 438 -8.36 3.14 23.13
N GLU A 439 -8.62 3.53 21.89
CA GLU A 439 -8.70 2.60 20.77
C GLU A 439 -7.36 1.97 20.45
N VAL A 440 -6.27 2.74 20.50
CA VAL A 440 -4.91 2.22 20.31
C VAL A 440 -4.58 1.12 21.32
N VAL A 441 -4.86 1.35 22.61
CA VAL A 441 -4.64 0.33 23.66
C VAL A 441 -5.55 -0.86 23.44
N MET A 442 -6.82 -0.63 23.09
CA MET A 442 -7.78 -1.69 22.78
C MET A 442 -7.28 -2.56 21.62
N TRP A 443 -6.80 -1.96 20.52
CA TRP A 443 -6.23 -2.70 19.39
C TRP A 443 -4.98 -3.48 19.77
N TYR A 444 -4.07 -2.86 20.51
CA TYR A 444 -2.84 -3.52 20.98
C TYR A 444 -3.14 -4.77 21.82
N ILE A 445 -4.09 -4.68 22.75
CA ILE A 445 -4.43 -5.79 23.67
C ILE A 445 -5.33 -6.85 23.01
N HIS A 446 -6.35 -6.43 22.27
CA HIS A 446 -7.42 -7.32 21.82
C HIS A 446 -7.30 -7.80 20.39
N HIS A 447 -6.62 -7.05 19.52
CA HIS A 447 -6.54 -7.36 18.08
C HIS A 447 -5.18 -7.88 17.65
N LEU A 448 -4.16 -7.77 18.49
CA LEU A 448 -2.87 -8.41 18.24
C LEU A 448 -2.79 -9.77 18.91
N THR A 449 -2.15 -10.72 18.23
CA THR A 449 -1.65 -11.95 18.85
C THR A 449 -0.52 -11.60 19.82
N THR A 450 -0.15 -12.55 20.68
CA THR A 450 1.04 -12.39 21.54
C THR A 450 2.29 -12.13 20.69
N ASP A 451 2.48 -12.91 19.64
CA ASP A 451 3.64 -12.76 18.74
C ASP A 451 3.65 -11.42 18.02
N ALA A 452 2.49 -10.95 17.55
CA ALA A 452 2.38 -9.64 16.90
C ALA A 452 2.63 -8.50 17.88
N ARG A 453 2.22 -8.62 19.16
CA ARG A 453 2.56 -7.63 20.20
C ARG A 453 4.07 -7.54 20.38
N GLU A 454 4.76 -8.66 20.58
CA GLU A 454 6.23 -8.66 20.71
C GLU A 454 6.91 -8.05 19.48
N ALA A 455 6.39 -8.34 18.28
CA ALA A 455 6.93 -7.78 17.04
C ALA A 455 6.72 -6.26 16.89
N VAL A 456 5.64 -5.67 17.42
CA VAL A 456 5.41 -4.21 17.33
C VAL A 456 6.04 -3.42 18.46
N LYS A 457 6.27 -4.03 19.64
CA LYS A 457 6.77 -3.35 20.85
C LYS A 457 7.98 -2.43 20.60
N PRO A 458 9.04 -2.83 19.86
CA PRO A 458 10.21 -1.98 19.64
C PRO A 458 9.95 -0.72 18.81
N HIS A 459 8.82 -0.67 18.12
CA HIS A 459 8.46 0.35 17.13
C HIS A 459 7.31 1.24 17.59
N LEU A 460 6.89 1.08 18.84
CA LEU A 460 5.64 1.61 19.36
C LEU A 460 5.88 2.33 20.69
N VAL A 461 5.31 3.52 20.80
CA VAL A 461 5.05 4.17 22.09
C VAL A 461 3.55 4.10 22.33
N LEU A 462 3.13 3.28 23.30
CA LEU A 462 1.72 3.08 23.59
C LEU A 462 1.21 4.19 24.54
N PRO A 463 0.07 4.84 24.25
CA PRO A 463 -0.54 5.77 25.20
C PRO A 463 -1.00 5.03 26.46
N LEU A 464 -0.85 5.69 27.61
CA LEU A 464 -1.64 5.37 28.80
C LEU A 464 -3.05 5.96 28.64
N LEU A 465 -4.04 5.26 29.18
CA LEU A 465 -5.45 5.60 29.09
C LEU A 465 -5.78 6.82 29.98
N PRO A 466 -6.49 7.84 29.46
CA PRO A 466 -6.94 8.96 30.29
C PRO A 466 -8.00 8.51 31.31
N GLY A 467 -7.89 8.97 32.55
CA GLY A 467 -8.80 8.58 33.65
C GLY A 467 -10.12 9.36 33.71
N HIS A 468 -10.32 10.34 32.83
CA HIS A 468 -11.53 11.17 32.80
C HIS A 468 -12.43 10.78 31.63
N HIS A 469 -13.75 10.84 31.83
CA HIS A 469 -14.74 10.58 30.80
C HIS A 469 -15.32 11.90 30.30
N HIS A 470 -15.43 12.06 28.98
CA HIS A 470 -16.04 13.25 28.38
C HIS A 470 -17.57 13.21 28.53
N GLY A 471 -18.15 14.26 29.14
CA GLY A 471 -19.57 14.28 29.58
C GLY A 471 -20.62 14.46 28.47
N SER A 472 -20.22 14.79 27.24
CA SER A 472 -21.10 14.84 26.06
C SER A 472 -20.36 14.26 24.85
N PRO A 473 -20.12 12.94 24.87
CA PRO A 473 -19.26 12.32 23.88
C PRO A 473 -19.96 12.24 22.52
N THR A 474 -19.18 12.41 21.45
CA THR A 474 -19.65 12.04 20.12
C THR A 474 -19.89 10.53 20.08
N LYS A 475 -20.78 10.06 19.19
CA LYS A 475 -21.00 8.63 18.96
C LYS A 475 -19.70 7.87 18.71
N ARG A 476 -18.74 8.52 18.05
CA ARG A 476 -17.43 7.93 17.74
C ARG A 476 -16.53 7.81 18.97
N TYR A 477 -16.46 8.84 19.80
CA TYR A 477 -15.75 8.72 21.08
C TYR A 477 -16.31 7.58 21.92
N SER A 478 -17.65 7.46 22.03
CA SER A 478 -18.30 6.37 22.77
C SER A 478 -17.90 4.98 22.25
N SER A 479 -17.70 4.82 20.93
CA SER A 479 -17.22 3.53 20.39
C SER A 479 -15.74 3.29 20.68
N GLN A 480 -14.91 4.35 20.62
CA GLN A 480 -13.48 4.34 20.96
C GLN A 480 -13.22 3.95 22.42
N VAL A 481 -14.05 4.42 23.36
CA VAL A 481 -13.92 4.13 24.80
C VAL A 481 -14.77 2.95 25.28
N SER A 482 -15.37 2.21 24.35
CA SER A 482 -16.26 1.09 24.67
C SER A 482 -15.59 -0.05 25.46
N CYS A 483 -14.26 -0.07 25.57
CA CYS A 483 -13.56 -0.96 26.49
C CYS A 483 -14.05 -0.78 27.94
N ALA A 484 -14.43 0.44 28.34
CA ALA A 484 -14.94 0.72 29.68
C ALA A 484 -16.15 -0.15 30.05
N VAL A 485 -17.02 -0.50 29.09
CA VAL A 485 -18.20 -1.35 29.31
C VAL A 485 -17.85 -2.70 29.95
N CYS A 486 -16.69 -3.26 29.63
CA CYS A 486 -16.22 -4.53 30.19
C CYS A 486 -15.36 -4.35 31.45
N HIS A 487 -14.87 -3.13 31.70
CA HIS A 487 -13.88 -2.84 32.72
C HIS A 487 -14.42 -2.05 33.92
N THR A 488 -15.65 -1.53 33.85
CA THR A 488 -16.35 -0.88 34.96
C THR A 488 -17.45 -1.77 35.54
N ALA A 489 -17.86 -1.51 36.78
CA ALA A 489 -19.04 -2.15 37.36
C ALA A 489 -20.31 -1.84 36.51
N PRO A 490 -21.29 -2.77 36.44
CA PRO A 490 -22.47 -2.64 35.58
C PRO A 490 -23.31 -1.38 35.84
N GLU A 491 -23.24 -0.81 37.05
CA GLU A 491 -24.06 0.31 37.50
C GLU A 491 -23.55 1.68 37.00
N VAL A 492 -22.43 1.73 36.26
CA VAL A 492 -21.70 2.98 35.95
C VAL A 492 -21.66 3.30 34.45
N VAL A 493 -22.29 2.50 33.59
CA VAL A 493 -22.30 2.76 32.13
C VAL A 493 -23.52 3.64 31.79
N VAL A 494 -23.29 4.95 31.66
CA VAL A 494 -24.27 5.94 31.15
C VAL A 494 -24.03 6.18 29.66
#